data_AF-A0A956AE61-F1
#
_entry.id   AF-A0A956AE61-F1
#
_cell.length_a   1.000
_cell.length_b   1.000
_cell.length_c   1.000
_cell.angle_alpha   90.00
_cell.angle_beta   90.00
_cell.angle_gamma   90.00
#
_symmetry.space_group_name_H-M   'P 1'
#
loop_
_entity.id
_entity.type
_entity.pdbx_description
1 polymer ?
#
loop_
_entity_poly.entity_id
_entity_poly.type
_entity_poly.pdbx_seq_one_letter_code
_entity_poly.pdbx_strand_id
1 'polypeptide(L)'
;MTRLLRLSLIALCLFAVACATGGAPKSVDTQTPVDTTGVVDTQVSIDTSPSLDSDPSVDLEPPNDEISPPDVAPDGSVPLTTSVATVQNTQASTVCPPVGTSTDPQFQTFGNVTLVNVVVIGLPHYAGTGYERIYVADPGGGPYSGIAVDFAEGTLSVVEGEILDIKGTLEEYYCLTRIKLKDPSTDVTHHDKTSPPAPVSVTCSDLAQRDTAEPYEGVL
;
A
#
# COMPACT_ATOMS: atom_id res chain seq x y z
N MET A 1 21.92 13.40 -52.19
CA MET A 1 21.37 12.52 -51.13
C MET A 1 20.71 13.42 -50.10
N THR A 2 19.42 13.69 -50.29
CA THR A 2 18.67 14.72 -49.56
C THR A 2 17.72 14.00 -48.60
N ARG A 3 18.02 14.00 -47.29
CA ARG A 3 17.16 13.37 -46.28
C ARG A 3 15.99 14.29 -45.94
N LEU A 4 14.79 13.81 -46.25
CA LEU A 4 13.50 14.38 -45.84
C LEU A 4 13.39 14.37 -44.31
N LEU A 5 13.23 15.55 -43.72
CA LEU A 5 12.76 15.75 -42.34
C LEU A 5 11.24 15.54 -42.32
N ARG A 6 10.75 14.49 -41.66
CA ARG A 6 9.32 14.36 -41.34
C ARG A 6 9.07 14.99 -39.97
N LEU A 7 8.49 16.19 -40.00
CA LEU A 7 7.96 16.90 -38.84
C LEU A 7 6.55 16.32 -38.56
N SER A 8 6.45 15.44 -37.57
CA SER A 8 5.13 14.96 -37.10
C SER A 8 4.52 16.02 -36.18
N LEU A 9 3.44 16.61 -36.67
CA LEU A 9 2.57 17.54 -35.99
C LEU A 9 1.78 16.77 -34.91
N ILE A 10 2.20 16.84 -33.65
CA ILE A 10 1.41 16.32 -32.52
C ILE A 10 0.37 17.37 -32.17
N ALA A 11 -0.89 17.06 -32.49
CA ALA A 11 -2.05 17.85 -32.12
C ALA A 11 -2.24 17.77 -30.59
N LEU A 12 -2.00 18.90 -29.92
CA LEU A 12 -2.26 19.11 -28.51
C LEU A 12 -3.78 19.21 -28.30
N CYS A 13 -4.43 18.10 -27.96
CA CYS A 13 -5.81 18.12 -27.48
C CYS A 13 -5.82 18.66 -26.05
N LEU A 14 -6.13 19.95 -25.90
CA LEU A 14 -6.59 20.51 -24.62
C LEU A 14 -7.95 19.88 -24.26
N PHE A 15 -7.96 18.93 -23.34
CA PHE A 15 -9.17 18.58 -22.59
C PHE A 15 -9.27 19.51 -21.39
N ALA A 16 -10.02 20.60 -21.55
CA ALA A 16 -10.50 21.39 -20.42
C ALA A 16 -11.67 20.64 -19.77
N VAL A 17 -11.38 19.89 -18.70
CA VAL A 17 -12.42 19.35 -17.81
C VAL A 17 -12.91 20.51 -16.94
N ALA A 18 -14.00 21.14 -17.37
CA ALA A 18 -14.74 22.09 -16.55
C ALA A 18 -15.48 21.31 -15.45
N CYS A 19 -14.90 21.25 -14.26
CA CYS A 19 -15.63 20.81 -13.07
C CYS A 19 -16.67 21.89 -12.75
N ALA A 20 -17.94 21.62 -13.08
CA ALA A 20 -19.04 22.50 -12.77
C ALA A 20 -19.23 22.56 -11.24
N THR A 21 -18.79 23.66 -10.63
CA THR A 21 -19.09 23.99 -9.23
C THR A 21 -20.55 24.42 -9.11
N GLY A 22 -21.43 23.42 -9.02
CA GLY A 22 -22.84 23.61 -8.74
C GLY A 22 -23.08 23.98 -7.29
N GLY A 23 -23.43 25.25 -7.06
CA GLY A 23 -24.41 25.66 -6.05
C GLY A 23 -23.92 25.75 -4.61
N ALA A 24 -23.66 26.98 -4.16
CA ALA A 24 -23.67 27.33 -2.75
C ALA A 24 -25.10 27.26 -2.18
N PRO A 25 -25.39 26.46 -1.13
CA PRO A 25 -26.55 26.70 -0.30
C PRO A 25 -26.27 27.82 0.70
N LYS A 26 -27.22 28.75 0.73
CA LYS A 26 -27.30 29.92 1.61
C LYS A 26 -27.11 29.54 3.09
N SER A 27 -26.36 30.36 3.81
CA SER A 27 -26.31 30.34 5.27
C SER A 27 -27.71 30.59 5.85
N VAL A 28 -28.20 29.66 6.67
CA VAL A 28 -29.27 29.93 7.62
C VAL A 28 -28.67 29.71 9.00
N ASP A 29 -28.37 30.83 9.64
CA ASP A 29 -28.08 30.94 11.05
C ASP A 29 -29.40 30.77 11.82
N THR A 30 -29.48 29.77 12.68
CA THR A 30 -30.48 29.73 13.75
C THR A 30 -29.85 29.09 14.97
N GLN A 31 -29.20 29.94 15.75
CA GLN A 31 -28.83 29.64 17.13
C GLN A 31 -30.06 29.21 17.92
N THR A 32 -29.96 28.05 18.57
CA THR A 32 -30.69 27.78 19.82
C THR A 32 -29.74 27.05 20.77
N PRO A 33 -29.39 27.64 21.92
CA PRO A 33 -28.60 26.93 22.92
C PRO A 33 -29.52 25.98 23.68
N VAL A 34 -29.34 24.68 23.50
CA VAL A 34 -29.93 23.67 24.38
C VAL A 34 -28.90 23.33 25.44
N ASP A 35 -29.19 23.84 26.64
CA ASP A 35 -28.59 23.42 27.89
C ASP A 35 -29.11 22.02 28.24
N THR A 36 -28.20 21.05 28.29
CA THR A 36 -28.44 19.77 28.95
C THR A 36 -27.28 19.49 29.89
N THR A 37 -27.39 20.05 31.09
CA THR A 37 -26.87 19.44 32.31
C THR A 37 -27.44 18.04 32.46
N GLY A 38 -26.64 17.03 32.09
CA GLY A 38 -26.98 15.62 32.23
C GLY A 38 -25.79 14.87 32.82
N VAL A 39 -25.62 15.02 34.14
CA VAL A 39 -24.75 14.18 34.94
C VAL A 39 -25.28 12.75 34.87
N VAL A 40 -24.55 11.85 34.23
CA VAL A 40 -24.69 10.41 34.46
C VAL A 40 -23.31 9.86 34.77
N ASP A 41 -23.05 9.88 36.08
CA ASP A 41 -22.06 9.08 36.73
C ASP A 41 -22.56 7.63 36.74
N THR A 42 -21.82 6.72 36.12
CA THR A 42 -21.95 5.30 36.45
C THR A 42 -20.56 4.71 36.44
N GLN A 43 -19.86 4.91 37.55
CA GLN A 43 -18.76 4.04 37.94
C GLN A 43 -19.24 2.59 37.98
N VAL A 44 -18.83 1.80 37.01
CA VAL A 44 -18.85 0.34 37.11
C VAL A 44 -17.45 -0.07 37.53
N SER A 45 -17.25 -0.14 38.85
CA SER A 45 -16.12 -0.83 39.46
C SER A 45 -16.39 -2.34 39.41
N ILE A 46 -15.67 -3.06 38.56
CA ILE A 46 -15.57 -4.53 38.68
C ILE A 46 -14.19 -4.81 39.26
N ASP A 47 -14.16 -4.90 40.59
CA ASP A 47 -13.14 -5.63 41.32
C ASP A 47 -13.79 -6.93 41.81
N THR A 48 -13.30 -8.06 41.32
CA THR A 48 -13.20 -9.26 42.15
C THR A 48 -12.05 -10.10 41.61
N SER A 49 -10.86 -9.78 42.10
CA SER A 49 -9.90 -10.67 42.79
C SER A 49 -9.75 -12.17 42.38
N PRO A 50 -8.55 -12.75 42.62
CA PRO A 50 -8.03 -13.92 41.92
C PRO A 50 -8.34 -15.26 42.64
N SER A 51 -8.32 -16.37 41.89
CA SER A 51 -8.14 -17.69 42.50
C SER A 51 -7.02 -18.46 41.79
N LEU A 52 -5.93 -18.61 42.55
CA LEU A 52 -4.94 -19.67 42.42
C LEU A 52 -5.65 -21.03 42.48
N ASP A 53 -5.48 -21.86 41.47
CA ASP A 53 -5.52 -23.30 41.64
C ASP A 53 -4.14 -23.86 41.34
N SER A 54 -3.45 -24.16 42.43
CA SER A 54 -2.27 -25.00 42.47
C SER A 54 -2.74 -26.45 42.47
N ASP A 55 -2.50 -27.18 41.39
CA ASP A 55 -2.60 -28.64 41.39
C ASP A 55 -1.19 -29.25 41.30
N PRO A 56 -0.71 -29.97 42.33
CA PRO A 56 0.53 -30.71 42.29
C PRO A 56 0.26 -32.19 42.00
N SER A 57 0.54 -32.63 40.78
CA SER A 57 0.85 -34.03 40.47
C SER A 57 1.97 -34.03 39.44
N VAL A 58 3.22 -34.19 39.85
CA VAL A 58 3.94 -35.47 39.94
C VAL A 58 3.63 -36.39 38.76
N ASP A 59 4.45 -36.28 37.72
CA ASP A 59 4.87 -37.47 36.98
C ASP A 59 6.39 -37.44 36.79
N LEU A 60 7.03 -38.51 37.26
CA LEU A 60 8.47 -38.75 37.12
C LEU A 60 8.65 -39.64 35.90
N GLU A 61 8.78 -39.02 34.72
CA GLU A 61 9.25 -39.74 33.54
C GLU A 61 10.79 -39.87 33.53
N PRO A 62 11.31 -40.98 32.96
CA PRO A 62 12.73 -41.33 33.02
C PRO A 62 13.63 -40.36 32.22
N PRO A 63 14.93 -40.29 32.53
CA PRO A 63 15.88 -39.50 31.75
C PRO A 63 16.11 -40.19 30.40
N ASN A 64 15.30 -39.84 29.41
CA ASN A 64 15.70 -39.98 28.02
C ASN A 64 16.61 -38.79 27.70
N ASP A 65 17.91 -39.07 27.61
CA ASP A 65 18.88 -38.21 26.92
C ASP A 65 18.51 -38.16 25.42
N GLU A 66 17.42 -37.49 25.10
CA GLU A 66 17.21 -36.97 23.75
C GLU A 66 18.04 -35.70 23.65
N ILE A 67 19.17 -35.83 22.94
CA ILE A 67 19.93 -34.70 22.41
C ILE A 67 18.92 -33.88 21.61
N SER A 68 18.41 -32.81 22.21
CA SER A 68 17.59 -31.83 21.52
C SER A 68 18.42 -31.34 20.34
N PRO A 69 17.95 -31.51 19.09
CA PRO A 69 18.63 -30.89 17.95
C PRO A 69 18.73 -29.40 18.26
N PRO A 70 19.83 -28.73 17.90
CA PRO A 70 19.96 -27.30 18.13
C PRO A 70 18.74 -26.60 17.53
N ASP A 71 18.03 -25.83 18.35
CA ASP A 71 17.01 -24.87 17.93
C ASP A 71 17.66 -23.87 16.97
N VAL A 72 17.75 -24.25 15.70
CA VAL A 72 18.04 -23.34 14.61
C VAL A 72 16.75 -22.56 14.43
N ALA A 73 16.65 -21.41 15.09
CA ALA A 73 15.59 -20.45 14.87
C ALA A 73 15.46 -20.18 13.36
N PRO A 74 14.37 -20.57 12.69
CA PRO A 74 14.15 -20.14 11.34
C PRO A 74 13.43 -18.80 11.43
N ASP A 75 14.14 -17.72 11.76
CA ASP A 75 13.76 -16.42 11.19
C ASP A 75 14.40 -16.29 9.81
N GLY A 76 14.10 -17.29 8.98
CA GLY A 76 14.24 -17.25 7.54
C GLY A 76 12.85 -17.01 7.00
N SER A 77 12.29 -15.83 7.27
CA SER A 77 11.06 -15.36 6.64
C SER A 77 11.24 -15.42 5.13
N VAL A 78 10.76 -16.51 4.52
CA VAL A 78 10.79 -16.70 3.08
C VAL A 78 10.02 -15.53 2.46
N PRO A 79 10.61 -14.79 1.50
CA PRO A 79 9.94 -13.65 0.91
C PRO A 79 8.60 -14.11 0.32
N LEU A 80 7.52 -13.47 0.76
CA LEU A 80 6.18 -13.78 0.31
C LEU A 80 6.10 -13.47 -1.19
N THR A 81 5.99 -14.51 -2.01
CA THR A 81 5.75 -14.37 -3.45
C THR A 81 4.25 -14.15 -3.66
N THR A 82 3.87 -13.02 -4.24
CA THR A 82 2.48 -12.56 -4.24
C THR A 82 2.16 -11.58 -5.38
N SER A 83 0.89 -11.17 -5.47
CA SER A 83 0.41 -10.15 -6.41
C SER A 83 0.30 -8.78 -5.72
N VAL A 84 0.15 -7.71 -6.50
CA VAL A 84 -0.08 -6.37 -5.95
C VAL A 84 -1.39 -6.33 -5.17
N ALA A 85 -2.48 -6.85 -5.74
CA ALA A 85 -3.77 -6.89 -5.07
C ALA A 85 -3.72 -7.57 -3.71
N THR A 86 -2.92 -8.63 -3.55
CA THR A 86 -2.80 -9.32 -2.26
C THR A 86 -2.14 -8.45 -1.21
N VAL A 87 -1.09 -7.70 -1.56
CA VAL A 87 -0.42 -6.74 -0.68
C VAL A 87 -1.35 -5.58 -0.32
N GLN A 88 -2.00 -5.01 -1.33
CA GLN A 88 -2.91 -3.86 -1.19
C GLN A 88 -4.22 -4.19 -0.46
N ASN A 89 -4.60 -5.47 -0.34
CA ASN A 89 -5.77 -5.91 0.44
C ASN A 89 -5.44 -6.27 1.90
N THR A 90 -4.20 -6.02 2.36
CA THR A 90 -3.87 -6.21 3.78
C THR A 90 -4.49 -5.08 4.61
N GLN A 91 -4.87 -5.37 5.86
CA GLN A 91 -5.50 -4.37 6.74
C GLN A 91 -4.64 -3.11 6.91
N ALA A 92 -3.31 -3.27 6.93
CA ALA A 92 -2.37 -2.17 7.06
C ALA A 92 -2.36 -1.21 5.85
N SER A 93 -2.77 -1.70 4.68
CA SER A 93 -2.85 -0.94 3.44
C SER A 93 -4.27 -0.37 3.25
N THR A 94 -5.32 -1.17 3.46
CA THR A 94 -6.71 -0.74 3.20
C THR A 94 -7.31 0.34 4.13
N VAL A 95 -6.66 0.68 5.25
CA VAL A 95 -7.19 1.63 6.25
C VAL A 95 -6.10 2.56 6.75
N CYS A 96 -6.25 3.86 6.49
CA CYS A 96 -5.29 4.86 6.95
C CYS A 96 -5.95 6.08 7.64
N PRO A 97 -5.67 6.35 8.93
CA PRO A 97 -4.72 5.65 9.80
C PRO A 97 -5.26 4.27 10.21
N PRO A 98 -4.39 3.30 10.57
CA PRO A 98 -4.82 1.96 10.98
C PRO A 98 -5.92 1.99 12.05
N VAL A 99 -6.83 1.01 12.00
CA VAL A 99 -7.95 0.90 12.96
C VAL A 99 -7.45 1.01 14.40
N GLY A 100 -8.05 1.92 15.17
CA GLY A 100 -7.67 2.18 16.56
C GLY A 100 -6.57 3.22 16.73
N THR A 101 -6.08 3.82 15.65
CA THR A 101 -5.15 4.95 15.69
C THR A 101 -5.80 6.22 15.13
N SER A 102 -5.35 7.38 15.60
CA SER A 102 -5.80 8.69 15.13
C SER A 102 -4.72 9.45 14.36
N THR A 103 -3.55 8.84 14.19
CA THR A 103 -2.39 9.45 13.55
C THR A 103 -1.97 8.61 12.36
N ASP A 104 -1.79 9.28 11.21
CA ASP A 104 -1.28 8.63 10.01
C ASP A 104 0.06 7.94 10.30
N PRO A 105 0.27 6.71 9.77
CA PRO A 105 1.53 6.01 9.91
C PRO A 105 2.61 6.85 9.23
N GLN A 106 3.63 7.26 9.97
CA GLN A 106 4.72 8.02 9.37
C GLN A 106 5.52 7.12 8.43
N PHE A 107 6.15 6.10 9.00
CA PHE A 107 6.95 5.09 8.29
C PHE A 107 6.74 3.76 8.97
N GLN A 108 6.19 2.79 8.24
CA GLN A 108 6.10 1.41 8.71
C GLN A 108 6.71 0.48 7.67
N THR A 109 7.36 -0.58 8.14
CA THR A 109 8.02 -1.58 7.31
C THR A 109 7.44 -2.95 7.65
N PHE A 110 7.00 -3.68 6.64
CA PHE A 110 6.31 -4.97 6.79
C PHE A 110 7.17 -6.17 6.37
N GLY A 111 8.42 -5.92 5.98
CA GLY A 111 9.37 -6.95 5.54
C GLY A 111 9.48 -7.05 4.02
N ASN A 112 10.18 -8.08 3.55
CA ASN A 112 10.46 -8.27 2.13
C ASN A 112 9.34 -9.07 1.44
N VAL A 113 8.94 -8.59 0.27
CA VAL A 113 7.97 -9.27 -0.60
C VAL A 113 8.57 -9.48 -1.98
N THR A 114 8.03 -10.45 -2.72
CA THR A 114 8.31 -10.65 -4.14
C THR A 114 7.01 -10.52 -4.92
N LEU A 115 6.88 -9.44 -5.70
CA LEU A 115 5.81 -9.28 -6.67
C LEU A 115 6.20 -10.02 -7.95
N VAL A 116 5.26 -10.76 -8.55
CA VAL A 116 5.52 -11.53 -9.77
C VAL A 116 4.63 -11.10 -10.93
N ASN A 117 5.22 -11.04 -12.12
CA ASN A 117 4.55 -10.68 -13.37
C ASN A 117 3.78 -9.35 -13.31
N VAL A 118 4.31 -8.34 -12.64
CA VAL A 118 3.70 -7.00 -12.61
C VAL A 118 4.06 -6.21 -13.86
N VAL A 119 3.17 -5.36 -14.34
CA VAL A 119 3.33 -4.60 -15.59
C VAL A 119 3.65 -3.15 -15.25
N VAL A 120 4.68 -2.58 -15.87
CA VAL A 120 5.03 -1.16 -15.74
C VAL A 120 3.94 -0.30 -16.39
N ILE A 121 3.30 0.54 -15.59
CA ILE A 121 2.24 1.47 -16.02
C ILE A 121 2.63 2.95 -15.87
N GLY A 122 3.68 3.24 -15.09
CA GLY A 122 4.23 4.58 -14.94
C GLY A 122 5.76 4.55 -14.99
N LEU A 123 6.34 5.44 -15.80
CA LEU A 123 7.79 5.54 -15.98
C LEU A 123 8.49 6.21 -14.78
N PRO A 124 9.82 6.04 -14.66
CA PRO A 124 10.60 6.68 -13.61
C PRO A 124 10.36 8.19 -13.58
N HIS A 125 10.00 8.70 -12.41
CA HIS A 125 9.90 10.13 -12.12
C HIS A 125 10.46 10.43 -10.74
N TYR A 126 10.86 11.69 -10.53
CA TYR A 126 11.43 12.15 -9.26
C TYR A 126 10.46 11.93 -8.09
N ALA A 127 10.91 11.21 -7.06
CA ALA A 127 10.14 10.88 -5.87
C ALA A 127 10.71 11.52 -4.59
N GLY A 128 11.68 12.42 -4.74
CA GLY A 128 12.41 13.03 -3.63
C GLY A 128 13.92 12.94 -3.82
N THR A 129 14.69 13.58 -2.94
CA THR A 129 16.14 13.70 -3.09
C THR A 129 16.83 12.33 -3.19
N GLY A 130 17.38 12.03 -4.38
CA GLY A 130 18.11 10.80 -4.67
C GLY A 130 17.25 9.57 -4.96
N TYR A 131 15.93 9.73 -5.12
CA TYR A 131 15.01 8.64 -5.42
C TYR A 131 14.14 8.92 -6.65
N GLU A 132 13.88 7.85 -7.39
CA GLU A 132 12.89 7.78 -8.45
C GLU A 132 11.79 6.78 -8.08
N ARG A 133 10.63 6.93 -8.74
CA ARG A 133 9.47 6.06 -8.59
C ARG A 133 8.97 5.61 -9.95
N ILE A 134 8.58 4.34 -10.03
CA ILE A 134 7.71 3.80 -11.09
C ILE A 134 6.37 3.37 -10.48
N TYR A 135 5.38 3.19 -11.34
CA TYR A 135 4.14 2.50 -10.97
C TYR A 135 4.04 1.20 -11.75
N VAL A 136 3.68 0.14 -11.04
CA VAL A 136 3.42 -1.18 -11.62
C VAL A 136 2.03 -1.65 -11.22
N ALA A 137 1.43 -2.50 -12.03
CA ALA A 137 0.14 -3.10 -11.72
C ALA A 137 0.07 -4.59 -12.04
N ASP A 138 -0.82 -5.32 -11.36
CA ASP A 138 -1.19 -6.67 -11.76
C ASP A 138 -1.72 -6.66 -13.21
N PRO A 139 -1.41 -7.67 -14.06
CA PRO A 139 -1.83 -7.69 -15.47
C PRO A 139 -3.34 -7.58 -15.69
N GLY A 140 -4.13 -8.01 -14.71
CA GLY A 140 -5.59 -7.92 -14.75
C GLY A 140 -6.13 -6.50 -14.52
N GLY A 141 -5.31 -5.60 -13.98
CA GLY A 141 -5.73 -4.27 -13.55
C GLY A 141 -6.82 -4.29 -12.47
N GLY A 142 -7.51 -3.16 -12.33
CA GLY A 142 -8.65 -2.99 -11.44
C GLY A 142 -8.28 -2.37 -10.08
N PRO A 143 -9.26 -2.30 -9.16
CA PRO A 143 -9.00 -1.77 -7.82
C PRO A 143 -7.92 -2.58 -7.09
N TYR A 144 -7.07 -1.89 -6.33
CA TYR A 144 -5.94 -2.43 -5.57
C TYR A 144 -4.86 -3.11 -6.42
N SER A 145 -4.90 -3.00 -7.75
CA SER A 145 -3.94 -3.70 -8.60
C SER A 145 -2.62 -2.97 -8.75
N GLY A 146 -2.49 -1.73 -8.29
CA GLY A 146 -1.36 -0.84 -8.55
C GLY A 146 -0.54 -0.57 -7.29
N ILE A 147 0.75 -0.33 -7.48
CA ILE A 147 1.66 0.00 -6.38
C ILE A 147 2.82 0.85 -6.86
N ALA A 148 3.27 1.77 -6.00
CA ALA A 148 4.48 2.53 -6.22
C ALA A 148 5.73 1.69 -5.93
N VAL A 149 6.77 1.84 -6.74
CA VAL A 149 8.07 1.22 -6.51
C VAL A 149 9.14 2.30 -6.50
N ASP A 150 9.75 2.50 -5.32
CA ASP A 150 10.78 3.51 -5.08
C ASP A 150 12.18 2.88 -5.15
N PHE A 151 13.11 3.56 -5.80
CA PHE A 151 14.50 3.12 -5.97
C PHE A 151 15.45 4.32 -6.09
N ALA A 152 16.75 4.06 -5.99
CA ALA A 152 17.75 5.13 -6.12
C ALA A 152 17.77 5.71 -7.55
N GLU A 153 17.87 7.03 -7.66
CA GLU A 153 17.84 7.73 -8.95
C GLU A 153 18.86 7.16 -9.96
N GLY A 154 18.41 6.90 -11.18
CA GLY A 154 19.23 6.43 -12.29
C GLY A 154 19.68 4.97 -12.20
N THR A 155 19.14 4.18 -11.26
CA THR A 155 19.54 2.78 -11.05
C THR A 155 18.62 1.74 -11.71
N LEU A 156 17.44 2.15 -12.18
CA LEU A 156 16.50 1.28 -12.89
C LEU A 156 16.00 1.96 -14.17
N SER A 157 16.08 1.25 -15.29
CA SER A 157 15.54 1.71 -16.57
C SER A 157 14.46 0.74 -17.01
N VAL A 158 13.24 1.22 -17.14
CA VAL A 158 12.08 0.45 -17.58
C VAL A 158 11.34 1.16 -18.69
N VAL A 159 10.46 0.44 -19.35
CA VAL A 159 9.56 0.95 -20.38
C VAL A 159 8.13 0.52 -20.07
N GLU A 160 7.17 1.35 -20.46
CA GLU A 160 5.75 1.05 -20.26
C GLU A 160 5.36 -0.28 -20.92
N GLY A 161 4.57 -1.09 -20.22
CA GLY A 161 4.16 -2.42 -20.63
C GLY A 161 5.17 -3.54 -20.34
N GLU A 162 6.37 -3.22 -19.86
CA GLU A 162 7.35 -4.23 -19.45
C GLU A 162 6.85 -5.05 -18.25
N ILE A 163 7.05 -6.36 -18.29
CA ILE A 163 6.71 -7.27 -17.19
C ILE A 163 7.93 -7.44 -16.29
N LEU A 164 7.74 -7.32 -14.98
CA LEU A 164 8.78 -7.41 -13.97
C LEU A 164 8.42 -8.43 -12.89
N ASP A 165 9.43 -9.12 -12.36
CA ASP A 165 9.38 -9.64 -11.00
C ASP A 165 10.21 -8.72 -10.11
N ILE A 166 9.65 -8.32 -8.96
CA ILE A 166 10.22 -7.28 -8.09
C ILE A 166 10.36 -7.81 -6.68
N LYS A 167 11.57 -7.76 -6.13
CA LYS A 167 11.88 -8.05 -4.73
C LYS A 167 12.18 -6.75 -4.02
N GLY A 168 11.55 -6.51 -2.89
CA GLY A 168 11.83 -5.30 -2.12
C GLY A 168 11.13 -5.28 -0.78
N THR A 169 11.36 -4.19 -0.06
CA THR A 169 10.75 -3.96 1.24
C THR A 169 9.37 -3.34 1.05
N LEU A 170 8.34 -3.97 1.59
CA LEU A 170 7.00 -3.37 1.68
C LEU A 170 7.00 -2.30 2.77
N GLU A 171 6.65 -1.08 2.41
CA GLU A 171 6.57 0.08 3.30
C GLU A 171 5.22 0.77 3.20
N GLU A 172 4.79 1.34 4.32
CA GLU A 172 3.71 2.33 4.39
C GLU A 172 4.32 3.69 4.72
N TYR A 173 4.20 4.65 3.79
CA TYR A 173 4.78 5.98 3.89
C TYR A 173 3.68 7.05 3.85
N TYR A 174 3.20 7.49 5.02
CA TYR A 174 2.12 8.49 5.12
C TYR A 174 0.85 8.12 4.32
N CYS A 175 0.29 6.93 4.55
CA CYS A 175 -0.87 6.42 3.80
C CYS A 175 -0.55 6.18 2.31
N LEU A 176 0.62 5.61 2.04
CA LEU A 176 1.01 5.20 0.69
C LEU A 176 1.72 3.86 0.81
N THR A 177 1.08 2.82 0.30
CA THR A 177 1.70 1.50 0.23
C THR A 177 2.68 1.47 -0.95
N ARG A 178 3.93 1.07 -0.68
CA ARG A 178 4.98 1.03 -1.70
C ARG A 178 5.98 -0.09 -1.50
N ILE A 179 6.67 -0.44 -2.58
CA ILE A 179 7.86 -1.28 -2.54
C ILE A 179 9.09 -0.40 -2.61
N LYS A 180 10.04 -0.60 -1.69
CA LYS A 180 11.36 0.04 -1.74
C LYS A 180 12.42 -0.96 -2.15
N LEU A 181 13.10 -0.67 -3.26
CA LEU A 181 14.21 -1.48 -3.75
C LEU A 181 15.50 -1.12 -3.04
N LYS A 182 16.35 -2.12 -2.79
CA LYS A 182 17.68 -1.92 -2.23
C LYS A 182 18.72 -1.82 -3.34
N ASP A 183 18.66 -2.73 -4.30
CA ASP A 183 19.54 -2.80 -5.46
C ASP A 183 18.75 -3.31 -6.67
N PRO A 184 18.24 -2.41 -7.54
CA PRO A 184 17.42 -2.81 -8.69
C PRO A 184 18.11 -3.79 -9.64
N SER A 185 19.44 -3.87 -9.66
CA SER A 185 20.17 -4.81 -10.53
C SER A 185 20.00 -6.27 -10.12
N THR A 186 19.68 -6.53 -8.86
CA THR A 186 19.40 -7.88 -8.33
C THR A 186 17.96 -8.07 -7.87
N ASP A 187 17.28 -6.97 -7.56
CA ASP A 187 15.93 -6.95 -7.03
C ASP A 187 14.86 -7.00 -8.13
N VAL A 188 15.21 -6.62 -9.37
CA VAL A 188 14.29 -6.61 -10.51
C VAL A 188 14.73 -7.63 -11.56
N THR A 189 13.81 -8.50 -11.95
CA THR A 189 13.97 -9.37 -13.12
C THR A 189 13.06 -8.88 -14.24
N HIS A 190 13.66 -8.54 -15.38
CA HIS A 190 12.94 -8.07 -16.56
C HIS A 190 12.45 -9.25 -17.39
N HIS A 191 11.22 -9.17 -17.89
CA HIS A 191 10.61 -10.12 -18.81
C HIS A 191 10.19 -9.44 -20.12
N ASP A 192 9.42 -10.15 -20.95
CA ASP A 192 8.82 -9.57 -22.15
C ASP A 192 7.85 -8.43 -21.83
N LYS A 193 7.31 -7.79 -22.87
CA LYS A 193 6.30 -6.75 -22.74
C LYS A 193 4.91 -7.27 -22.99
N THR A 194 3.93 -6.65 -22.33
CA THR A 194 2.51 -6.78 -22.60
C THR A 194 1.88 -5.40 -22.78
N SER A 195 0.60 -5.36 -23.15
CA SER A 195 -0.16 -4.11 -23.05
C SER A 195 -0.43 -3.82 -21.58
N PRO A 196 -0.19 -2.58 -21.09
CA PRO A 196 -0.64 -2.15 -19.78
C PRO A 196 -2.13 -2.47 -19.56
N PRO A 197 -2.55 -2.80 -18.32
CA PRO A 197 -3.97 -2.91 -18.02
C PRO A 197 -4.70 -1.61 -18.34
N ALA A 198 -5.95 -1.71 -18.74
CA ALA A 198 -6.76 -0.52 -19.04
C ALA A 198 -6.88 0.36 -17.77
N PRO A 199 -6.76 1.69 -17.89
CA PRO A 199 -6.97 2.58 -16.75
C PRO A 199 -8.34 2.41 -16.10
N VAL A 200 -8.41 2.55 -14.78
CA VAL A 200 -9.67 2.47 -14.05
C VAL A 200 -10.39 3.82 -14.13
N SER A 201 -11.63 3.81 -14.63
CA SER A 201 -12.46 5.01 -14.64
C SER A 201 -13.02 5.27 -13.24
N VAL A 202 -12.67 6.42 -12.66
CA VAL A 202 -13.16 6.85 -11.35
C VAL A 202 -14.02 8.10 -11.45
N THR A 203 -14.94 8.22 -10.50
CA THR A 203 -15.75 9.41 -10.27
C THR A 203 -15.15 10.27 -9.16
N CYS A 204 -15.57 11.54 -9.06
CA CYS A 204 -15.16 12.36 -7.92
C CYS A 204 -15.63 11.80 -6.58
N SER A 205 -16.75 11.06 -6.54
CA SER A 205 -17.22 10.40 -5.31
C SER A 205 -16.30 9.27 -4.86
N ASP A 206 -15.66 8.57 -5.79
CA ASP A 206 -14.71 7.50 -5.44
C ASP A 206 -13.49 8.07 -4.71
N LEU A 207 -13.05 9.28 -5.10
CA LEU A 207 -11.89 9.95 -4.52
C LEU A 207 -12.25 10.95 -3.42
N ALA A 208 -13.53 11.05 -3.03
CA ALA A 208 -14.00 12.09 -2.13
C ALA A 208 -13.57 11.88 -0.67
N GLN A 209 -13.33 10.63 -0.28
CA GLN A 209 -12.86 10.24 1.04
C GLN A 209 -11.65 9.33 0.90
N ARG A 210 -10.78 9.32 1.92
CA ARG A 210 -9.57 8.51 1.90
C ARG A 210 -9.87 7.01 1.76
N ASP A 211 -10.76 6.49 2.60
CA ASP A 211 -11.14 5.07 2.59
C ASP A 211 -11.77 4.61 1.25
N THR A 212 -12.42 5.53 0.53
CA THR A 212 -12.99 5.23 -0.79
C THR A 212 -11.97 5.39 -1.92
N ALA A 213 -10.89 6.16 -1.69
CA ALA A 213 -9.83 6.41 -2.65
C ALA A 213 -8.76 5.29 -2.63
N GLU A 214 -8.60 4.61 -1.50
CA GLU A 214 -7.63 3.52 -1.29
C GLU A 214 -7.61 2.44 -2.40
N PRO A 215 -8.76 1.93 -2.90
CA PRO A 215 -8.76 0.98 -4.02
C PRO A 215 -8.12 1.51 -5.30
N TYR A 216 -7.91 2.82 -5.40
CA TYR A 216 -7.39 3.48 -6.59
C TYR A 216 -5.94 3.94 -6.44
N GLU A 217 -5.28 3.58 -5.34
CA GLU A 217 -3.86 3.82 -5.16
C GLU A 217 -3.05 3.18 -6.30
N GLY A 218 -2.32 4.00 -7.05
CA GLY A 218 -1.41 3.53 -8.10
C GLY A 218 -2.07 2.94 -9.35
N VAL A 219 -3.38 3.10 -9.59
CA VAL A 219 -4.10 2.51 -10.76
C VAL A 219 -4.83 3.53 -11.67
N LEU A 220 -4.59 4.84 -11.46
CA LEU A 220 -5.21 5.94 -12.21
C LEU A 220 -4.38 6.44 -13.40
#